data_AF-A0A162JJF2-F1
#
_entry.id   AF-A0A162JJF2-F1
#
_cell.length_a   1.000
_cell.length_b   1.000
_cell.length_c   1.000
_cell.angle_alpha   90.00
_cell.angle_beta   90.00
_cell.angle_gamma   90.00
#
_symmetry.space_group_name_H-M   'P 1'
#
loop_
_entity.id
_entity.type
_entity.pdbx_description
1 polymer ?
#
loop_
_entity_poly.entity_id
_entity_poly.type
_entity_poly.pdbx_seq_one_letter_code
_entity_poly.pdbx_strand_id
1 'polypeptide(L)'
;MLVAFALYASTPPKRKLAAAATTAPRAPRQSKLAKEHNVSAQEENEIREAYSLFAEPMDGEKHGVLPIDDVKSALIALGIPPSSPAELREFLSILDPDDEGYATYEPFFAIAALKFHNQADDDDDGAGAAHRAALDEAFGLFTNHQGGPISLAHLRRVAAVLKEDVDEELLKDMILEANGGAGVARGVKMDEFDEVMRRAGVWR
;
A
#
# COMPACT_ATOMS: atom_id res chain seq x y z
N MET A 1 26.22 -8.81 0.50
CA MET A 1 25.62 -8.09 1.66
C MET A 1 24.30 -8.72 2.16
N LEU A 2 23.98 -9.96 1.75
CA LEU A 2 22.88 -10.76 2.31
C LEU A 2 23.39 -11.95 3.17
N VAL A 3 24.72 -12.15 3.20
CA VAL A 3 25.37 -13.32 3.82
C VAL A 3 25.89 -13.04 5.23
N ALA A 4 25.83 -11.79 5.71
CA ALA A 4 26.60 -11.36 6.88
C ALA A 4 25.90 -11.44 8.25
N PHE A 5 24.68 -11.99 8.39
CA PHE A 5 23.91 -11.85 9.65
C PHE A 5 23.47 -13.15 10.34
N ALA A 6 24.01 -14.32 9.97
CA ALA A 6 23.69 -15.61 10.59
C ALA A 6 24.34 -15.84 11.98
N LEU A 7 24.44 -14.81 12.82
CA LEU A 7 24.93 -14.94 14.20
C LEU A 7 24.14 -14.01 15.13
N TYR A 8 22.88 -14.36 15.45
CA TYR A 8 22.29 -14.15 16.78
C TYR A 8 20.92 -14.85 16.86
N ALA A 9 20.93 -16.16 17.12
CA ALA A 9 19.73 -16.90 17.51
C ALA A 9 20.04 -17.89 18.63
N SER A 10 19.45 -17.66 19.81
CA SER A 10 19.24 -18.64 20.90
C SER A 10 18.41 -17.91 21.98
N THR A 11 17.28 -18.37 22.55
CA THR A 11 16.45 -19.60 22.52
C THR A 11 15.09 -19.29 23.21
N PRO A 12 14.02 -20.13 23.07
CA PRO A 12 12.68 -19.98 23.71
C PRO A 12 12.45 -21.07 24.83
N PRO A 13 11.25 -21.46 25.36
CA PRO A 13 9.85 -20.96 25.21
C PRO A 13 8.93 -20.96 26.51
N LYS A 14 7.68 -20.47 26.33
CA LYS A 14 6.36 -20.81 26.97
C LYS A 14 5.97 -20.36 28.39
N ARG A 15 4.82 -19.66 28.48
CA ARG A 15 3.67 -20.06 29.34
C ARG A 15 2.34 -19.38 28.92
N LYS A 16 1.28 -20.20 28.80
CA LYS A 16 -0.14 -19.82 28.67
C LYS A 16 -0.76 -19.55 30.04
N LEU A 17 -1.71 -18.62 30.13
CA LEU A 17 -2.87 -18.44 31.05
C LEU A 17 -3.27 -16.94 30.93
N ALA A 18 -4.52 -16.47 30.95
CA ALA A 18 -5.87 -17.01 30.99
C ALA A 18 -6.81 -15.89 30.46
N ALA A 19 -8.05 -16.24 30.12
CA ALA A 19 -9.05 -15.36 29.53
C ALA A 19 -9.44 -14.17 30.40
N ALA A 20 -9.54 -12.99 29.78
CA ALA A 20 -10.39 -11.89 30.20
C ALA A 20 -11.12 -11.38 28.96
N ALA A 21 -12.44 -11.63 28.88
CA ALA A 21 -13.30 -11.07 27.86
C ALA A 21 -13.43 -9.56 28.08
N THR A 22 -12.52 -8.81 27.47
CA THR A 22 -12.71 -7.39 27.18
C THR A 22 -13.31 -7.32 25.78
N THR A 23 -14.49 -6.70 25.66
CA THR A 23 -15.06 -6.34 24.37
C THR A 23 -14.12 -5.35 23.71
N ALA A 24 -13.21 -5.86 22.87
CA ALA A 24 -12.41 -5.06 21.98
C ALA A 24 -13.37 -4.21 21.12
N PRO A 25 -13.09 -2.90 20.94
CA PRO A 25 -13.86 -2.09 20.01
C PRO A 25 -13.78 -2.77 18.65
N ARG A 26 -14.96 -3.11 18.11
CA ARG A 26 -15.07 -3.72 16.80
C ARG A 26 -14.47 -2.74 15.79
N ALA A 27 -13.42 -3.16 15.07
CA ALA A 27 -12.83 -2.37 14.00
C ALA A 27 -13.97 -1.86 13.08
N PRO A 28 -13.93 -0.57 12.68
CA PRO A 28 -14.95 0.00 11.83
C PRO A 28 -15.11 -0.88 10.58
N ARG A 29 -16.35 -1.24 10.26
CA ARG A 29 -16.63 -2.11 9.11
C ARG A 29 -16.61 -1.25 7.85
N GLN A 30 -15.72 -1.58 6.92
CA GLN A 30 -15.75 -1.02 5.56
C GLN A 30 -17.12 -1.20 4.92
N SER A 31 -17.63 -0.15 4.27
CA SER A 31 -18.82 -0.24 3.42
C SER A 31 -18.56 -1.07 2.17
N LYS A 32 -19.63 -1.34 1.41
CA LYS A 32 -19.52 -2.02 0.11
C LYS A 32 -18.71 -1.18 -0.87
N LEU A 33 -18.97 0.14 -0.92
CA LEU A 33 -18.26 1.09 -1.77
C LEU A 33 -16.75 1.14 -1.45
N ALA A 34 -16.39 1.19 -0.15
CA ALA A 34 -14.98 1.15 0.25
C ALA A 34 -14.28 -0.15 -0.21
N LYS A 35 -14.96 -1.30 -0.15
CA LYS A 35 -14.39 -2.56 -0.64
C LYS A 35 -14.22 -2.57 -2.16
N GLU A 36 -15.17 -2.01 -2.90
CA GLU A 36 -15.11 -1.94 -4.37
C GLU A 36 -13.91 -1.09 -4.85
N HIS A 37 -13.56 -0.05 -4.09
CA HIS A 37 -12.42 0.82 -4.37
C HIS A 37 -11.13 0.48 -3.60
N ASN A 38 -11.09 -0.65 -2.89
CA ASN A 38 -9.95 -1.08 -2.06
C ASN A 38 -9.51 -0.05 -0.99
N VAL A 39 -10.47 0.68 -0.43
CA VAL A 39 -10.26 1.71 0.61
C VAL A 39 -10.40 1.09 1.99
N SER A 40 -9.47 1.38 2.90
CA SER A 40 -9.51 0.96 4.31
C SER A 40 -10.71 1.59 5.04
N ALA A 41 -11.10 1.01 6.18
CA ALA A 41 -12.19 1.60 6.97
C ALA A 41 -11.85 2.99 7.53
N GLN A 42 -10.56 3.27 7.70
CA GLN A 42 -10.06 4.55 8.19
C GLN A 42 -10.12 5.60 7.09
N GLU A 43 -9.52 5.32 5.93
CA GLU A 43 -9.57 6.21 4.76
C GLU A 43 -11.01 6.49 4.34
N GLU A 44 -11.90 5.49 4.37
CA GLU A 44 -13.32 5.69 4.11
C GLU A 44 -13.93 6.74 5.07
N ASN A 45 -13.53 6.72 6.34
CA ASN A 45 -14.02 7.68 7.32
C ASN A 45 -13.46 9.08 7.05
N GLU A 46 -12.19 9.18 6.69
CA GLU A 46 -11.54 10.45 6.33
C GLU A 46 -12.21 11.08 5.09
N ILE A 47 -12.48 10.30 4.04
CA ILE A 47 -13.22 10.77 2.84
C ILE A 47 -14.58 11.31 3.24
N ARG A 48 -15.31 10.56 4.10
CA ARG A 48 -16.64 10.95 4.55
C ARG A 48 -16.60 12.26 5.34
N GLU A 49 -15.65 12.40 6.25
CA GLU A 49 -15.50 13.61 7.06
C GLU A 49 -15.16 14.82 6.18
N ALA A 50 -14.19 14.69 5.27
CA ALA A 50 -13.82 15.78 4.36
C ALA A 50 -14.98 16.20 3.45
N TYR A 51 -15.73 15.25 2.88
CA TYR A 51 -16.93 15.54 2.09
C TYR A 51 -17.99 16.28 2.92
N SER A 52 -18.25 15.80 4.14
CA SER A 52 -19.30 16.34 5.01
C SER A 52 -19.02 17.76 5.51
N LEU A 53 -17.77 18.23 5.45
CA LEU A 53 -17.42 19.61 5.81
C LEU A 53 -17.99 20.65 4.83
N PHE A 54 -18.19 20.26 3.57
CA PHE A 54 -18.59 21.15 2.49
C PHE A 54 -19.90 20.74 1.82
N ALA A 55 -20.43 19.56 2.11
CA ALA A 55 -21.68 19.08 1.55
C ALA A 55 -22.91 19.82 2.11
N GLU A 56 -23.88 20.09 1.24
CA GLU A 56 -25.18 20.65 1.56
C GLU A 56 -26.27 19.57 1.52
N PRO A 57 -27.28 19.63 2.40
CA PRO A 57 -28.40 18.68 2.36
C PRO A 57 -29.18 18.76 1.05
N MET A 58 -29.53 17.62 0.46
CA MET A 58 -30.41 17.53 -0.70
C MET A 58 -31.35 16.34 -0.57
N ASP A 59 -32.62 16.54 -0.93
CA ASP A 59 -33.63 15.48 -0.86
C ASP A 59 -33.26 14.33 -1.80
N GLY A 60 -33.26 13.10 -1.28
CA GLY A 60 -32.86 11.90 -2.02
C GLY A 60 -31.37 11.54 -1.86
N GLU A 61 -30.53 12.47 -1.43
CA GLU A 61 -29.09 12.27 -1.27
C GLU A 61 -28.72 12.05 0.19
N LYS A 62 -28.46 10.78 0.56
CA LYS A 62 -28.18 10.38 1.96
C LYS A 62 -27.03 11.17 2.60
N HIS A 63 -26.01 11.53 1.82
CA HIS A 63 -24.83 12.23 2.32
C HIS A 63 -24.86 13.73 1.97
N GLY A 64 -25.94 14.23 1.39
CA GLY A 64 -25.98 15.54 0.75
C GLY A 64 -25.15 15.58 -0.54
N VAL A 65 -25.09 16.76 -1.14
CA VAL A 65 -24.33 17.05 -2.36
C VAL A 65 -23.24 18.05 -2.08
N LEU A 66 -22.10 17.90 -2.75
CA LEU A 66 -20.97 18.81 -2.62
C LEU A 66 -21.05 19.88 -3.72
N PRO A 67 -21.20 21.17 -3.40
CA PRO A 67 -21.15 22.23 -4.41
C PRO A 67 -19.88 22.11 -5.26
N ILE A 68 -20.01 22.28 -6.58
CA ILE A 68 -18.91 22.02 -7.52
C ILE A 68 -17.69 22.92 -7.24
N ASP A 69 -17.94 24.15 -6.77
CA ASP A 69 -16.91 25.12 -6.37
C ASP A 69 -16.12 24.71 -5.13
N ASP A 70 -16.70 23.85 -4.27
CA ASP A 70 -16.09 23.38 -3.02
C ASP A 70 -15.33 22.06 -3.17
N VAL A 71 -15.38 21.41 -4.34
CA VAL A 71 -14.63 20.16 -4.61
C VAL A 71 -13.14 20.32 -4.31
N LYS A 72 -12.53 21.44 -4.72
CA LYS A 72 -11.12 21.71 -4.44
C LYS A 72 -10.85 21.79 -2.94
N SER A 73 -11.73 22.46 -2.19
CA SER A 73 -11.61 22.64 -0.74
C SER A 73 -11.73 21.29 -0.02
N ALA A 74 -12.68 20.44 -0.44
CA ALA A 74 -12.85 19.09 0.09
C ALA A 74 -11.62 18.20 -0.16
N LEU A 75 -11.05 18.23 -1.37
CA LEU A 75 -9.82 17.49 -1.70
C LEU A 75 -8.61 17.97 -0.88
N ILE A 76 -8.48 19.28 -0.64
CA ILE A 76 -7.45 19.85 0.23
C ILE A 76 -7.65 19.40 1.69
N ALA A 77 -8.89 19.43 2.19
CA ALA A 77 -9.20 19.02 3.56
C ALA A 77 -8.91 17.53 3.81
N LEU A 78 -9.05 16.71 2.77
CA LEU A 78 -8.70 15.29 2.78
C LEU A 78 -7.19 15.02 2.68
N GLY A 79 -6.36 16.06 2.47
CA GLY A 79 -4.91 15.92 2.30
C GLY A 79 -4.48 15.48 0.89
N ILE A 80 -5.40 15.50 -0.08
CA ILE A 80 -5.18 15.04 -1.45
C ILE A 80 -5.45 16.16 -2.48
N PRO A 81 -4.75 17.31 -2.39
CA PRO A 81 -5.01 18.43 -3.27
C PRO A 81 -4.80 18.03 -4.75
N PRO A 82 -5.54 18.63 -5.70
CA PRO A 82 -5.18 18.51 -7.11
C PRO A 82 -3.75 19.01 -7.33
N SER A 83 -2.93 18.19 -7.98
CA SER A 83 -1.54 18.43 -8.36
C SER A 83 -1.41 19.51 -9.43
N SER A 84 -2.47 19.76 -10.21
CA SER A 84 -2.50 20.84 -11.19
C SER A 84 -3.89 21.41 -11.46
N PRO A 85 -4.00 22.62 -12.02
CA PRO A 85 -5.27 23.16 -12.49
C PRO A 85 -5.92 22.34 -13.61
N ALA A 86 -5.13 21.56 -14.36
CA ALA A 86 -5.65 20.68 -15.41
C ALA A 86 -6.34 19.45 -14.82
N GLU A 87 -5.72 18.82 -13.82
CA GLU A 87 -6.30 17.69 -13.08
C GLU A 87 -7.59 18.12 -12.34
N LEU A 88 -7.58 19.29 -11.70
CA LEU A 88 -8.82 19.81 -11.09
C LEU A 88 -9.93 19.95 -12.13
N ARG A 89 -9.64 20.51 -13.32
CA ARG A 89 -10.64 20.64 -14.39
C ARG A 89 -11.18 19.28 -14.84
N GLU A 90 -10.33 18.27 -14.92
CA GLU A 90 -10.73 16.91 -15.23
C GLU A 90 -11.68 16.34 -14.16
N PHE A 91 -11.33 16.47 -12.88
CA PHE A 91 -12.22 16.03 -11.79
C PHE A 91 -13.57 16.73 -11.82
N LEU A 92 -13.60 18.06 -12.01
CA LEU A 92 -14.86 18.79 -12.09
C LEU A 92 -15.72 18.28 -13.26
N SER A 93 -15.14 18.03 -14.43
CA SER A 93 -15.88 17.48 -15.58
C SER A 93 -16.40 16.05 -15.38
N ILE A 94 -15.76 15.27 -14.52
CA ILE A 94 -16.20 13.91 -14.17
C ILE A 94 -17.32 13.96 -13.12
N LEU A 95 -17.20 14.86 -12.14
CA LEU A 95 -18.13 14.98 -11.03
C LEU A 95 -19.43 15.68 -11.42
N ASP A 96 -19.37 16.58 -12.38
CA ASP A 96 -20.51 17.34 -12.87
C ASP A 96 -20.50 17.42 -14.42
N PRO A 97 -20.77 16.29 -15.10
CA PRO A 97 -20.75 16.25 -16.57
C PRO A 97 -21.92 17.01 -17.22
N ASP A 98 -23.00 17.23 -16.46
CA ASP A 98 -24.26 17.82 -16.92
C ASP A 98 -24.44 19.29 -16.45
N ASP A 99 -23.45 19.87 -15.77
CA ASP A 99 -23.45 21.26 -15.24
C ASP A 99 -24.62 21.52 -14.26
N GLU A 100 -24.90 20.54 -13.39
CA GLU A 100 -25.89 20.62 -12.32
C GLU A 100 -25.43 21.52 -11.16
N GLY A 101 -24.12 21.78 -11.07
CA GLY A 101 -23.49 22.64 -10.07
C GLY A 101 -23.08 21.93 -8.78
N TYR A 102 -23.17 20.60 -8.72
CA TYR A 102 -22.79 19.81 -7.55
C TYR A 102 -22.29 18.41 -7.92
N ALA A 103 -21.53 17.81 -7.00
CA ALA A 103 -21.05 16.44 -7.04
C ALA A 103 -21.80 15.58 -6.02
N THR A 104 -22.14 14.34 -6.39
CA THR A 104 -22.68 13.36 -5.45
C THR A 104 -21.57 12.56 -4.76
N TYR A 105 -21.90 11.91 -3.65
CA TYR A 105 -20.91 11.25 -2.80
C TYR A 105 -20.16 10.10 -3.48
N GLU A 106 -20.85 9.24 -4.24
CA GLU A 106 -20.21 8.07 -4.86
C GLU A 106 -19.15 8.46 -5.92
N PRO A 107 -19.42 9.38 -6.86
CA PRO A 107 -18.41 9.91 -7.78
C PRO A 107 -17.23 10.59 -7.06
N PHE A 108 -17.50 11.42 -6.05
CA PHE A 108 -16.43 12.05 -5.26
C PHE A 108 -15.56 11.01 -4.56
N PHE A 109 -16.20 10.01 -3.94
CA PHE A 109 -15.51 8.91 -3.26
C PHE A 109 -14.59 8.14 -4.22
N ALA A 110 -15.05 7.88 -5.46
CA ALA A 110 -14.25 7.20 -6.46
C ALA A 110 -12.99 8.00 -6.85
N ILE A 111 -13.11 9.32 -7.04
CA ILE A 111 -11.95 10.20 -7.29
C ILE A 111 -11.00 10.24 -6.10
N ALA A 112 -11.54 10.40 -4.88
CA ALA A 112 -10.76 10.42 -3.66
C ALA A 112 -9.98 9.11 -3.45
N ALA A 113 -10.64 7.96 -3.67
CA ALA A 113 -10.01 6.66 -3.59
C ALA A 113 -8.89 6.50 -4.64
N LEU A 114 -9.12 6.94 -5.88
CA LEU A 114 -8.09 6.90 -6.92
C LEU A 114 -6.88 7.77 -6.54
N LYS A 115 -7.11 8.97 -6.01
CA LYS A 115 -6.03 9.83 -5.52
C LYS A 115 -5.29 9.21 -4.35
N PHE A 116 -5.95 8.54 -3.40
CA PHE A 116 -5.24 7.83 -2.31
C PHE A 116 -4.29 6.76 -2.85
N HIS A 117 -4.70 5.99 -3.86
CA HIS A 117 -3.82 5.00 -4.48
C HIS A 117 -2.66 5.66 -5.22
N ASN A 118 -2.92 6.76 -5.93
CA ASN A 118 -1.86 7.48 -6.64
C ASN A 118 -0.94 8.29 -5.69
N GLN A 119 -1.43 8.79 -4.56
CA GLN A 119 -0.61 9.42 -3.52
C GLN A 119 0.12 8.38 -2.68
N ALA A 120 -0.39 7.17 -2.49
CA ALA A 120 0.46 6.08 -1.99
C ALA A 120 1.65 5.81 -2.93
N ASP A 121 1.52 6.15 -4.22
CA ASP A 121 2.61 6.14 -5.20
C ASP A 121 3.42 7.48 -5.26
N ASP A 122 2.81 8.64 -4.94
CA ASP A 122 3.40 10.00 -5.10
C ASP A 122 3.78 10.75 -3.78
N ASP A 123 3.17 10.47 -2.63
CA ASP A 123 3.40 11.13 -1.31
C ASP A 123 4.61 10.60 -0.53
N ASP A 124 5.36 9.64 -1.07
CA ASP A 124 6.68 9.31 -0.56
C ASP A 124 7.73 10.14 -1.34
N ASP A 125 7.70 11.46 -1.19
CA ASP A 125 8.80 12.42 -1.42
C ASP A 125 9.75 12.19 -2.63
N GLY A 126 9.32 11.71 -3.81
CA GLY A 126 10.26 11.29 -4.87
C GLY A 126 11.24 10.16 -4.47
N ALA A 127 11.26 9.78 -3.20
CA ALA A 127 11.92 8.65 -2.61
C ALA A 127 11.15 7.38 -2.94
N GLY A 128 9.81 7.41 -2.99
CA GLY A 128 8.92 6.31 -3.33
C GLY A 128 8.98 5.91 -4.78
N ALA A 129 8.94 6.87 -5.71
CA ALA A 129 9.14 6.57 -7.14
C ALA A 129 10.58 6.09 -7.42
N ALA A 130 11.58 6.71 -6.81
CA ALA A 130 12.97 6.25 -6.89
C ALA A 130 13.16 4.87 -6.24
N HIS A 131 12.48 4.62 -5.12
CA HIS A 131 12.47 3.38 -4.36
C HIS A 131 11.78 2.28 -5.16
N ARG A 132 10.64 2.57 -5.78
CA ARG A 132 9.91 1.66 -6.66
C ARG A 132 10.78 1.28 -7.86
N ALA A 133 11.41 2.26 -8.50
CA ALA A 133 12.33 2.00 -9.60
C ALA A 133 13.55 1.18 -9.15
N ALA A 134 14.14 1.50 -8.00
CA ALA A 134 15.28 0.77 -7.45
C ALA A 134 14.92 -0.64 -6.97
N LEU A 135 13.70 -0.82 -6.44
CA LEU A 135 13.12 -2.11 -6.08
C LEU A 135 12.92 -2.97 -7.32
N ASP A 136 12.29 -2.44 -8.36
CA ASP A 136 12.06 -3.13 -9.64
C ASP A 136 13.39 -3.52 -10.31
N GLU A 137 14.37 -2.62 -10.32
CA GLU A 137 15.70 -2.89 -10.84
C GLU A 137 16.40 -4.01 -10.05
N ALA A 138 16.45 -3.88 -8.71
CA ALA A 138 17.08 -4.86 -7.85
C ALA A 138 16.40 -6.24 -7.96
N PHE A 139 15.07 -6.28 -7.92
CA PHE A 139 14.30 -7.52 -8.07
C PHE A 139 14.52 -8.14 -9.46
N GLY A 140 14.61 -7.31 -10.49
CA GLY A 140 14.98 -7.70 -11.86
C GLY A 140 16.36 -8.36 -11.91
N LEU A 141 17.37 -7.81 -11.24
CA LEU A 141 18.71 -8.39 -11.17
C LEU A 141 18.72 -9.77 -10.50
N PHE A 142 17.94 -9.96 -9.42
CA PHE A 142 17.80 -11.27 -8.77
C PHE A 142 17.10 -12.29 -9.69
N THR A 143 16.06 -11.88 -10.40
CA THR A 143 15.24 -12.77 -11.26
C THR A 143 15.76 -12.89 -12.69
N ASN A 144 16.86 -12.22 -13.03
CA ASN A 144 17.36 -12.10 -14.41
C ASN A 144 16.29 -11.55 -15.37
N HIS A 145 15.43 -10.65 -14.87
CA HIS A 145 14.29 -10.06 -15.58
C HIS A 145 13.33 -11.09 -16.21
N GLN A 146 13.29 -12.33 -15.72
CA GLN A 146 12.39 -13.38 -16.24
C GLN A 146 10.98 -13.33 -15.62
N GLY A 147 10.73 -12.37 -14.72
CA GLY A 147 9.49 -12.27 -13.95
C GLY A 147 9.33 -13.41 -12.94
N GLY A 148 8.27 -13.34 -12.13
CA GLY A 148 8.01 -14.33 -11.08
C GLY A 148 8.87 -14.13 -9.81
N PRO A 149 8.72 -15.02 -8.81
CA PRO A 149 9.36 -14.86 -7.52
C PRO A 149 10.87 -15.16 -7.55
N ILE A 150 11.60 -14.62 -6.57
CA ILE A 150 13.00 -15.00 -6.34
C ILE A 150 13.03 -16.44 -5.84
N SER A 151 13.71 -17.30 -6.61
CA SER A 151 13.80 -18.73 -6.34
C SER A 151 15.14 -19.11 -5.70
N LEU A 152 15.23 -20.34 -5.19
CA LEU A 152 16.48 -20.90 -4.68
C LEU A 152 17.59 -20.90 -5.76
N ALA A 153 17.23 -21.12 -7.02
CA ALA A 153 18.17 -21.08 -8.14
C ALA A 153 18.73 -19.66 -8.37
N HIS A 154 17.89 -18.64 -8.17
CA HIS A 154 18.33 -17.24 -8.25
C HIS A 154 19.35 -16.93 -7.15
N LEU A 155 19.06 -17.29 -5.90
CA LEU A 155 19.99 -17.04 -4.79
C LEU A 155 21.32 -17.77 -4.94
N ARG A 156 21.31 -19.03 -5.42
CA ARG A 156 22.55 -19.78 -5.73
C ARG A 156 23.41 -19.05 -6.76
N ARG A 157 22.78 -18.51 -7.82
CA ARG A 157 23.49 -17.74 -8.85
C ARG A 157 24.11 -16.48 -8.25
N VAL A 158 23.35 -15.75 -7.44
CA VAL A 158 23.83 -14.51 -6.80
C VAL A 158 25.02 -14.80 -5.88
N ALA A 159 24.93 -15.83 -5.03
CA ALA A 159 26.04 -16.24 -4.16
C ALA A 159 27.31 -16.59 -4.97
N ALA A 160 27.16 -17.32 -6.07
CA ALA A 160 28.27 -17.66 -6.96
C ALA A 160 28.90 -16.42 -7.63
N VAL A 161 28.09 -15.45 -8.05
CA VAL A 161 28.57 -14.17 -8.63
C VAL A 161 29.34 -13.36 -7.59
N LEU A 162 28.85 -13.32 -6.35
CA LEU A 162 29.50 -12.63 -5.23
C LEU A 162 30.70 -13.39 -4.64
N LYS A 163 30.93 -14.63 -5.10
CA LYS A 163 31.94 -15.56 -4.55
C LYS A 163 31.79 -15.77 -3.04
N GLU A 164 30.56 -15.73 -2.56
CA GLU A 164 30.21 -16.05 -1.16
C GLU A 164 29.94 -17.56 -1.08
N ASP A 165 30.61 -18.23 -0.14
CA ASP A 165 30.38 -19.66 0.13
C ASP A 165 29.18 -19.79 1.07
N VAL A 166 28.02 -20.13 0.48
CA VAL A 166 26.75 -20.25 1.19
C VAL A 166 26.17 -21.61 0.88
N ASP A 167 25.87 -22.37 1.94
CA ASP A 167 25.31 -23.69 1.81
C ASP A 167 23.82 -23.65 1.41
N GLU A 168 23.35 -24.74 0.82
CA GLU A 168 21.99 -24.82 0.31
C GLU A 168 20.92 -24.72 1.42
N GLU A 169 21.22 -25.16 2.63
CA GLU A 169 20.28 -25.12 3.76
C GLU A 169 20.05 -23.68 4.19
N LEU A 170 21.12 -22.89 4.32
CA LEU A 170 21.05 -21.47 4.60
C LEU A 170 20.28 -20.70 3.51
N LEU A 171 20.48 -21.01 2.22
CA LEU A 171 19.72 -20.38 1.13
C LEU A 171 18.21 -20.69 1.20
N LYS A 172 17.84 -21.88 1.69
CA LYS A 172 16.42 -22.23 1.91
C LYS A 172 15.85 -21.45 3.08
N ASP A 173 16.59 -21.34 4.16
CA ASP A 173 16.19 -20.59 5.34
C ASP A 173 15.99 -19.10 5.01
N MET A 174 16.86 -18.51 4.18
CA MET A 174 16.68 -17.14 3.69
C MET A 174 15.34 -16.94 2.95
N ILE A 175 14.93 -17.90 2.12
CA ILE A 175 13.63 -17.82 1.41
C ILE A 175 12.48 -17.93 2.41
N LEU A 176 12.58 -18.88 3.36
CA LEU A 176 11.54 -19.10 4.35
C LEU A 176 11.40 -17.91 5.29
N GLU A 177 12.50 -17.27 5.66
CA GLU A 177 12.46 -16.08 6.50
C GLU A 177 11.82 -14.91 5.75
N ALA A 178 12.18 -14.70 4.48
CA ALA A 178 11.64 -13.62 3.66
C ALA A 178 10.15 -13.80 3.35
N ASN A 179 9.68 -15.04 3.13
CA ASN A 179 8.29 -15.30 2.74
C ASN A 179 7.39 -15.78 3.90
N GLY A 180 7.83 -15.59 5.14
CA GLY A 180 7.05 -15.95 6.33
C GLY A 180 6.79 -17.46 6.48
N GLY A 181 7.66 -18.30 5.93
CA GLY A 181 7.58 -19.75 6.02
C GLY A 181 6.58 -20.39 5.05
N ALA A 182 6.16 -19.66 4.00
CA ALA A 182 5.20 -20.14 3.00
C ALA A 182 5.75 -21.28 2.09
N GLY A 183 6.99 -21.70 2.32
CA GLY A 183 7.64 -22.79 1.61
C GLY A 183 8.61 -22.32 0.54
N VAL A 184 9.70 -23.06 0.35
CA VAL A 184 10.79 -22.70 -0.56
C VAL A 184 10.32 -22.63 -2.02
N ALA A 185 9.41 -23.51 -2.42
CA ALA A 185 8.93 -23.60 -3.80
C ALA A 185 8.14 -22.35 -4.26
N ARG A 186 7.54 -21.61 -3.31
CA ARG A 186 6.85 -20.35 -3.60
C ARG A 186 7.83 -19.24 -3.96
N GLY A 187 9.04 -19.28 -3.41
CA GLY A 187 10.01 -18.20 -3.49
C GLY A 187 9.55 -16.94 -2.76
N VAL A 188 10.24 -15.83 -3.05
CA VAL A 188 9.99 -14.51 -2.45
C VAL A 188 9.36 -13.60 -3.50
N LYS A 189 8.21 -13.02 -3.18
CA LYS A 189 7.52 -12.05 -4.05
C LYS A 189 8.10 -10.64 -3.90
N MET A 190 7.69 -9.73 -4.77
CA MET A 190 8.19 -8.36 -4.77
C MET A 190 7.97 -7.64 -3.44
N ASP A 191 6.77 -7.73 -2.87
CA ASP A 191 6.44 -7.04 -1.60
C ASP A 191 7.27 -7.60 -0.43
N GLU A 192 7.47 -8.92 -0.39
CA GLU A 192 8.30 -9.59 0.62
C GLU A 192 9.78 -9.22 0.47
N PHE A 193 10.25 -9.06 -0.77
CA PHE A 193 11.59 -8.57 -1.06
C PHE A 193 11.75 -7.11 -0.62
N ASP A 194 10.74 -6.26 -0.83
CA ASP A 194 10.74 -4.88 -0.37
C ASP A 194 10.87 -4.80 1.15
N GLU A 195 10.03 -5.55 1.88
CA GLU A 195 10.07 -5.61 3.35
C GLU A 195 11.44 -6.05 3.87
N VAL A 196 12.04 -7.07 3.25
CA VAL A 196 13.39 -7.55 3.61
C VAL A 196 14.43 -6.44 3.40
N MET A 197 14.36 -5.72 2.28
CA MET A 197 15.34 -4.68 1.95
C MET A 197 15.17 -3.42 2.80
N ARG A 198 13.93 -3.05 3.17
CA ARG A 198 13.64 -2.00 4.16
C ARG A 198 14.15 -2.37 5.54
N ARG A 199 13.89 -3.61 6.00
CA ARG A 199 14.40 -4.13 7.28
C ARG A 199 15.93 -4.18 7.32
N ALA A 200 16.56 -4.40 6.17
CA ALA A 200 18.01 -4.36 6.01
C ALA A 200 18.58 -2.92 5.93
N GLY A 201 17.72 -1.89 5.89
CA GLY A 201 18.12 -0.49 5.80
C GLY A 201 18.73 -0.10 4.46
N VAL A 202 18.48 -0.89 3.41
CA VAL A 202 18.91 -0.57 2.03
C VAL A 202 18.13 0.64 1.51
N TRP A 203 16.85 0.68 1.86
CA TRP A 203 15.93 1.78 1.60
C TRP A 203 15.70 2.53 2.92
N ARG A 204 15.69 3.86 2.88
CA ARG A 204 15.40 4.74 4.02
C ARG A 204 14.21 5.60 3.72
#